data_AF-A0A124IU10-F1
#
_entry.id   AF-A0A124IU10-F1
#
_cell.length_a   1.000
_cell.length_b   1.000
_cell.length_c   1.000
_cell.angle_alpha   90.00
_cell.angle_beta   90.00
_cell.angle_gamma   90.00
#
_symmetry.space_group_name_H-M   'P 1'
#
loop_
_entity.id
_entity.type
_entity.pdbx_description
1 polymer ?
#
loop_
_entity_poly.entity_id
_entity_poly.type
_entity_poly.pdbx_seq_one_letter_code
_entity_poly.pdbx_strand_id
1 'polypeptide(L)' 'MNSIGEYVRHVRVECKQIPRTRKCPICGRKFNSIHKFKIHLMNEALIDARHGNAIILTS' A
#
# COMPACT_ATOMS: atom_id res chain seq x y z
N MET A 1 -19.45 -16.94 -0.91
CA MET A 1 -18.43 -16.31 -0.04
C MET A 1 -19.17 -15.69 1.13
N ASN A 2 -19.05 -16.24 2.35
CA ASN A 2 -19.94 -15.89 3.48
C ASN A 2 -19.26 -15.06 4.59
N SER A 3 -18.05 -14.53 4.34
CA SER A 3 -17.34 -13.67 5.30
C SER A 3 -16.39 -12.71 4.57
N ILE A 4 -16.15 -11.53 5.16
CA ILE A 4 -15.24 -10.51 4.61
C ILE A 4 -13.82 -11.08 4.43
N GLY A 5 -13.34 -11.90 5.36
CA GLY A 5 -12.01 -12.53 5.26
C GLY A 5 -11.88 -13.46 4.04
N GLU A 6 -12.91 -14.25 3.78
CA GLU A 6 -12.95 -15.17 2.63
C GLU A 6 -13.02 -14.43 1.30
N TYR A 7 -13.79 -13.34 1.26
CA TYR A 7 -13.82 -12.44 0.11
C TYR A 7 -12.44 -11.83 -0.15
N VAL A 8 -11.80 -11.24 0.87
CA VAL A 8 -10.45 -10.65 0.75
C VAL A 8 -9.42 -11.67 0.31
N ARG A 9 -9.49 -12.91 0.82
CA ARG A 9 -8.61 -14.01 0.40
C ARG A 9 -8.81 -14.36 -1.07
N HIS A 10 -10.06 -14.54 -1.51
CA HIS A 10 -10.38 -14.80 -2.90
C HIS A 10 -9.84 -13.70 -3.83
N VAL A 11 -10.14 -12.43 -3.51
CA VAL A 11 -9.74 -11.31 -4.37
C VAL A 11 -8.20 -11.15 -4.43
N ARG A 12 -7.50 -11.50 -3.34
CA ARG A 12 -6.04 -11.44 -3.25
C ARG A 12 -5.33 -12.63 -3.92
N VAL A 13 -5.83 -13.84 -3.77
CA VAL A 13 -5.16 -15.07 -4.22
C VAL A 13 -5.63 -15.51 -5.59
N GLU A 14 -6.96 -15.61 -5.76
CA GLU A 14 -7.59 -16.13 -6.98
C GLU A 14 -7.65 -15.04 -8.05
N CYS A 15 -8.25 -13.89 -7.73
CA CYS A 15 -8.40 -12.80 -8.71
C CYS A 15 -7.14 -11.97 -8.89
N LYS A 16 -6.17 -12.05 -7.96
CA LYS A 16 -4.93 -11.25 -7.93
C LYS A 16 -5.14 -9.73 -8.05
N GLN A 17 -6.35 -9.22 -7.76
CA GLN A 17 -6.66 -7.80 -7.86
C GLN A 17 -6.07 -7.00 -6.69
N ILE A 18 -5.77 -7.66 -5.57
CA ILE A 18 -5.11 -7.03 -4.43
C ILE A 18 -3.64 -7.46 -4.42
N PRO A 19 -2.69 -6.53 -4.65
CA PRO A 19 -1.28 -6.88 -4.66
C PRO A 19 -0.82 -7.36 -3.27
N ARG A 20 -0.02 -8.44 -3.25
CA ARG A 20 0.57 -8.99 -2.02
C ARG A 20 1.55 -8.04 -1.33
N THR A 21 2.13 -7.12 -2.10
CA THR A 21 3.07 -6.12 -1.60
C THR A 21 2.73 -4.75 -2.19
N ARG A 22 3.00 -3.69 -1.42
CA ARG A 22 2.90 -2.30 -1.87
C ARG A 22 4.31 -1.79 -2.15
N LYS A 23 4.55 -1.24 -3.32
CA LYS A 23 5.84 -0.65 -3.70
C LYS A 23 5.71 0.87 -3.65
N CYS A 24 6.61 1.56 -2.98
CA CYS A 24 6.69 3.01 -3.07
C CYS A 24 7.11 3.41 -4.49
N PRO A 25 6.35 4.28 -5.19
CA PRO A 25 6.70 4.68 -6.56
C PRO A 25 7.94 5.57 -6.63
N ILE A 26 8.32 6.22 -5.52
CA ILE A 26 9.43 7.18 -5.47
C ILE A 26 10.75 6.46 -5.19
N CYS A 27 10.86 5.71 -4.08
CA CYS A 27 12.10 5.02 -3.70
C CYS A 27 12.13 3.54 -4.10
N GLY A 28 11.03 3.01 -4.64
CA GLY A 28 10.95 1.61 -5.09
C GLY A 28 10.87 0.56 -3.97
N ARG A 29 10.82 0.98 -2.69
CA ARG A 29 10.80 0.10 -1.53
C ARG A 29 9.50 -0.71 -1.46
N LYS A 30 9.60 -2.02 -1.22
CA LYS A 30 8.45 -2.94 -1.15
C LYS A 30 8.05 -3.20 0.30
N PHE A 31 6.75 -3.22 0.56
CA PHE A 31 6.15 -3.43 1.86
C PHE A 31 5.13 -4.56 1.77
N ASN A 32 5.21 -5.50 2.71
CA ASN A 32 4.27 -6.62 2.84
C ASN A 32 3.01 -6.27 3.65
N SER A 33 2.94 -5.05 4.21
CA SER A 33 1.81 -4.57 5.01
C SER A 33 1.44 -3.14 4.63
N ILE A 34 0.14 -2.88 4.56
CA ILE A 34 -0.42 -1.55 4.32
C ILE A 34 -0.02 -0.60 5.45
N HIS A 35 0.01 -1.08 6.70
CA HIS A 35 0.36 -0.25 7.85
C HIS A 35 1.81 0.27 7.74
N LYS A 36 2.76 -0.63 7.43
CA LYS A 36 4.16 -0.25 7.21
C LYS A 36 4.32 0.71 6.02
N PHE A 37 3.56 0.49 4.95
CA PHE A 37 3.56 1.37 3.79
C PHE A 37 3.04 2.78 4.14
N LYS A 38 1.93 2.88 4.89
CA LYS A 38 1.38 4.16 5.35
C LYS A 38 2.35 4.92 6.25
N ILE A 39 2.97 4.24 7.23
CA ILE A 39 3.99 4.86 8.10
C ILE A 39 5.17 5.36 7.27
N HIS A 40 5.65 4.57 6.31
CA HIS A 40 6.71 5.01 5.40
C HIS A 40 6.32 6.28 4.63
N LEU A 41 5.13 6.33 4.03
CA LEU A 41 4.68 7.53 3.33
C LEU A 41 4.58 8.74 4.26
N MET A 42 4.08 8.55 5.48
CA MET A 42 3.91 9.62 6.47
C MET A 42 5.26 10.13 7.02
N ASN A 43 6.16 9.23 7.41
CA ASN A 43 7.47 9.58 7.95
C ASN A 43 8.41 10.09 6.86
N GLU A 44 8.43 9.47 5.69
CA GLU A 44 9.28 9.95 4.59
C GLU A 44 8.76 11.24 3.98
N ALA A 45 7.46 11.57 4.08
CA ALA A 45 6.98 12.92 3.76
C ALA A 45 7.54 14.00 4.71
N LEU A 46 7.89 13.64 5.95
CA LEU A 46 8.47 14.57 6.93
C LEU A 46 10.01 14.65 6.83
N ILE A 47 10.67 13.56 6.44
CA ILE A 47 12.14 13.46 6.44
C ILE A 47 12.74 13.73 5.04
N ASP A 48 12.01 13.42 3.97
CA ASP A 48 12.57 13.37 2.62
C ASP A 48 11.64 14.06 1.62
N ALA A 49 12.04 15.25 1.16
CA ALA A 49 11.26 16.11 0.27
C ALA A 49 10.81 15.45 -1.07
N ARG A 50 11.31 14.25 -1.39
CA ARG A 50 10.92 13.48 -2.59
C ARG A 50 9.54 12.84 -2.48
N HIS A 51 9.01 12.60 -1.28
CA HIS A 51 7.72 11.91 -1.07
C HIS A 51 6.54 12.85 -0.78
N GLY A 52 6.78 14.17 -0.61
CA GLY A 52 5.76 15.16 -0.24
C GLY A 52 4.63 15.37 -1.26
N ASN A 53 4.86 15.08 -2.55
CA ASN A 53 3.85 15.30 -3.61
C ASN A 53 2.82 14.16 -3.75
N ALA A 54 2.96 13.04 -3.04
CA ALA A 54 2.10 11.87 -3.22
C ALA A 54 0.88 11.82 -2.27
N ILE A 55 0.78 12.71 -1.28
CA ILE A 55 -0.34 12.74 -0.31
C ILE A 55 -1.61 13.32 -0.95
N ILE A 56 -1.52 14.02 -2.09
CA ILE A 56 -2.65 14.73 -2.73
C ILE A 56 -3.44 13.86 -3.73
N LEU A 57 -3.00 12.64 -4.07
CA LEU A 57 -3.62 11.82 -5.13
C LEU A 57 -4.59 10.72 -4.64
N THR A 58 -5.26 10.94 -3.51
CA THR A 58 -6.36 10.08 -3.04
C THR A 58 -7.60 10.90 -2.67
N SER A 59 -8.19 11.59 -3.66
CA SER A 59 -9.54 12.16 -3.60
C SER A 59 -10.26 11.94 -4.92
#